data_AF-D8M4S2-F1
#
_entry.id   AF-D8M4S2-F1
#
_cell.length_a   1.000
_cell.length_b   1.000
_cell.length_c   1.000
_cell.angle_alpha   90.00
_cell.angle_beta   90.00
_cell.angle_gamma   90.00
#
_symmetry.space_group_name_H-M   'P 1'
#
loop_
_entity.id
_entity.type
_entity.pdbx_description
1 polymer ?
#
loop_
_entity_poly.entity_id
_entity_poly.type
_entity_poly.pdbx_seq_one_letter_code
_entity_poly.pdbx_strand_id
1 'polypeptide(L)' 'MTKFEWAVNMQRDTLASHIGHEDMLYFVSIAENESVARVRSTMLEKMLQPCGPPPVRKEQF' A
#
# COMPACT_ATOMS: atom_id res chain seq x y z
N MET A 1 -3.71 -4.81 -18.46
CA MET A 1 -2.90 -4.93 -17.23
C MET A 1 -1.45 -4.66 -17.57
N THR A 2 -1.02 -3.40 -17.37
CA THR A 2 0.39 -3.01 -17.48
C THR A 2 1.17 -3.49 -16.25
N LYS A 3 2.51 -3.50 -16.32
CA LYS A 3 3.36 -3.79 -15.15
C LYS A 3 3.04 -2.86 -13.97
N PHE A 4 2.75 -1.59 -14.26
CA PHE A 4 2.37 -0.61 -13.24
C PHE A 4 1.03 -0.96 -12.58
N GLU A 5 0.00 -1.27 -13.37
CA GLU A 5 -1.32 -1.67 -12.85
C GLU A 5 -1.24 -2.92 -11.96
N TRP A 6 -0.47 -3.93 -12.38
CA TRP A 6 -0.27 -5.14 -11.59
C TRP A 6 0.43 -4.85 -10.26
N ALA A 7 1.49 -4.03 -10.26
CA ALA A 7 2.21 -3.66 -9.05
C ALA A 7 1.34 -2.86 -8.07
N VAL A 8 0.55 -1.91 -8.58
CA VAL A 8 -0.40 -1.12 -7.77
C VAL A 8 -1.43 -2.03 -7.09
N ASN A 9 -2.01 -2.97 -7.85
CA ASN A 9 -2.97 -3.92 -7.29
C ASN A 9 -2.32 -4.79 -6.22
N MET A 10 -1.15 -5.36 -6.50
CA MET A 10 -0.44 -6.22 -5.54
C MET A 10 -0.08 -5.49 -4.24
N GLN A 11 0.38 -4.23 -4.31
CA GLN A 11 0.64 -3.44 -3.09
C GLN A 11 -0.64 -3.06 -2.36
N ARG A 12 -1.74 -2.75 -3.05
CA ARG A 12 -3.04 -2.48 -2.40
C ARG A 12 -3.57 -3.71 -1.68
N ASP A 13 -3.49 -4.89 -2.31
CA ASP A 13 -3.89 -6.16 -1.69
C ASP A 13 -3.03 -6.45 -0.45
N THR A 14 -1.72 -6.24 -0.55
CA THR A 14 -0.79 -6.40 0.59
C THR A 14 -1.16 -5.47 1.75
N LEU A 15 -1.40 -4.18 1.47
CA LEU A 15 -1.81 -3.20 2.48
C LEU A 15 -3.16 -3.57 3.10
N ALA A 16 -4.12 -4.05 2.29
CA ALA A 16 -5.42 -4.49 2.77
C ALA A 16 -5.29 -5.70 3.70
N SER A 17 -4.45 -6.68 3.37
CA SER A 17 -4.15 -7.82 4.23
C SER A 17 -3.50 -7.39 5.56
N HIS A 18 -2.56 -6.44 5.55
CA HIS A 18 -1.95 -5.96 6.80
C HIS A 18 -2.96 -5.24 7.70
N ILE A 19 -3.91 -4.51 7.13
CA ILE A 19 -4.98 -3.84 7.90
C ILE A 19 -6.03 -4.84 8.38
N GLY A 20 -6.35 -5.86 7.57
CA GLY A 20 -7.38 -6.85 7.85
C GLY A 20 -6.96 -7.96 8.82
N HIS A 21 -5.66 -8.28 8.86
CA HIS A 21 -5.10 -9.25 9.81
C HIS A 21 -4.47 -8.51 10.99
N GLU A 22 -5.13 -8.54 12.15
CA GLU A 22 -4.68 -7.83 13.35
C GLU A 22 -3.25 -8.20 13.76
N ASP A 23 -2.88 -9.48 13.66
CA ASP A 23 -1.54 -9.97 13.98
C ASP A 23 -0.45 -9.24 13.18
N MET A 24 -0.70 -9.01 11.89
CA MET A 24 0.21 -8.31 11.00
C MET A 24 0.25 -6.81 11.31
N LEU A 25 -0.91 -6.21 11.60
CA LEU A 25 -0.98 -4.81 11.99
C LEU A 25 -0.21 -4.55 13.29
N TYR A 26 -0.38 -5.43 14.29
CA TYR A 26 0.33 -5.36 15.56
C TYR A 26 1.83 -5.56 15.37
N PHE A 27 2.23 -6.55 14.57
CA PHE A 27 3.63 -6.78 14.26
C PHE A 27 4.31 -5.51 13.70
N VAL A 28 3.67 -4.83 12.73
CA VAL A 28 4.20 -3.58 12.18
C VAL A 28 4.19 -2.46 13.21
N SER A 29 3.14 -2.33 14.03
CA SER A 29 3.08 -1.29 15.08
C SER A 29 4.19 -1.41 16.12
N ILE A 30 4.55 -2.64 16.49
CA ILE A 30 5.64 -2.92 17.41
C ILE A 30 6.98 -2.62 16.75
N ALA A 31 7.17 -3.05 15.49
CA ALA A 31 8.40 -2.82 14.75
C ALA A 31 8.68 -1.33 14.50
N GLU A 32 7.66 -0.53 14.20
CA GLU A 32 7.77 0.92 13.98
C GLU A 32 7.71 1.73 15.30
N ASN A 33 7.40 1.09 16.44
CA ASN A 33 7.17 1.74 17.74
C ASN A 33 6.16 2.89 17.66
N GLU A 34 5.07 2.67 16.92
CA GLU A 34 4.00 3.64 16.70
C GLU A 34 2.67 3.04 17.14
N SER A 35 1.69 3.90 17.46
CA SER A 35 0.37 3.40 17.84
C SER A 35 -0.30 2.64 16.69
N VAL A 36 -1.04 1.58 17.01
CA VAL A 36 -1.78 0.75 16.03
C VAL A 36 -2.67 1.62 15.14
N ALA A 37 -3.35 2.62 15.73
CA ALA A 37 -4.20 3.54 14.98
C ALA A 37 -3.42 4.38 13.96
N ARG A 38 -2.20 4.83 14.33
CA ARG A 38 -1.33 5.60 13.41
C ARG A 38 -0.81 4.73 12.27
N VAL A 39 -0.38 3.51 12.55
CA VAL A 39 0.06 2.56 11.51
C VAL A 39 -1.07 2.26 10.55
N ARG A 40 -2.29 2.02 11.08
CA ARG A 40 -3.49 1.82 10.25
C ARG A 40 -3.80 3.02 9.35
N SER A 41 -3.75 4.25 9.87
CA SER A 41 -3.94 5.47 9.06
C SER A 41 -2.88 5.58 7.97
N THR A 42 -1.62 5.37 8.33
CA THR A 42 -0.48 5.41 7.40
C THR A 42 -0.63 4.38 6.28
N MET A 43 -1.07 3.16 6.58
CA MET A 43 -1.32 2.13 5.57
C MET A 43 -2.47 2.50 4.62
N LEU A 44 -3.55 3.10 5.14
CA LEU A 44 -4.67 3.58 4.34
C LEU A 44 -4.25 4.74 3.41
N GLU A 45 -3.46 5.68 3.90
CA GLU A 45 -2.92 6.80 3.11
C GLU A 45 -2.02 6.28 1.97
N LYS A 46 -1.19 5.27 2.25
CA LYS A 46 -0.32 4.62 1.24
C LYS A 46 -1.10 3.92 0.12
N MET A 47 -2.38 3.56 0.32
CA MET A 47 -3.19 2.92 -0.73
C MET A 47 -3.47 3.83 -1.92
N LEU A 48 -3.39 5.17 -1.76
CA LEU A 48 -3.70 6.12 -2.82
C LEU A 48 -2.75 5.92 -4.02
N GLN A 49 -1.44 5.95 -3.78
CA GLN A 49 -0.40 5.80 -4.80
C GLN A 49 0.81 5.00 -4.26
N PRO A 50 0.66 3.69 -4.05
CA PRO A 50 1.71 2.86 -3.44
C PRO A 50 2.95 2.69 -4.33
N CYS A 51 2.80 2.87 -5.64
CA CYS A 51 3.88 2.77 -6.64
C CYS A 51 4.31 4.14 -7.19
N GLY A 52 3.84 5.25 -6.59
CA GLY A 52 4.00 6.60 -7.15
C GLY A 52 3.07 6.88 -8.34
N PRO A 53 3.31 7.98 -9.08
CA PRO A 53 2.46 8.39 -10.18
C PRO A 53 2.52 7.40 -11.36
N PRO A 54 1.44 7.25 -12.12
CA PRO A 54 1.42 6.38 -13.29
C PRO A 54 2.46 6.84 -14.33
N PRO A 55 3.07 5.90 -15.08
CA PRO A 55 3.98 6.24 -16.14
C PRO A 55 3.25 7.08 -17.20
N VAL A 56 3.94 8.10 -17.72
CA VAL A 56 3.40 8.93 -18.81
C VAL A 56 3.02 8.02 -19.96
N ARG A 57 1.75 8.10 -20.40
CA ARG A 57 1.30 7.39 -21.60
C ARG A 57 2.15 7.89 -22.76
N LYS A 58 2.94 7.02 -23.37
CA LYS A 58 3.60 7.32 -24.64
C LYS A 58 2.47 7.52 -25.65
N GLU A 59 2.24 8.75 -26.10
CA GLU A 59 1.46 9.00 -27.31
C GLU A 59 2.12 8.19 -28.42
N GLN A 60 1.39 7.20 -28.94
CA GLN A 60 1.84 6.42 -30.09
C GLN A 60 1.66 7.33 -31.30
N PHE A 61 2.78 7.89 -31.80
CA PHE A 61 2.86 8.50 -33.12
C PHE A 61 2.92 7.40 -34.19
#